data_AF-F9RXI7-F1
#
_entry.id   AF-F9RXI7-F1
#
_cell.length_a   1.000
_cell.length_b   1.000
_cell.length_c   1.000
_cell.angle_alpha   90.00
_cell.angle_beta   90.00
_cell.angle_gamma   90.00
#
_symmetry.space_group_name_H-M   'P 1'
#
loop_
_entity.id
_entity.type
_entity.pdbx_description
1 polymer ?
#
loop_
_entity_poly.entity_id
_entity_poly.type
_entity_poly.pdbx_seq_one_letter_code
_entity_poly.pdbx_strand_id
1 'polypeptide(L)'
;MIDPIILVLTNRRKQANLSRAQVAEIAGMSLKTYQRIERGESDMKLSQFRAIIRAMNLTELDVALDIKGVQQVTANDLVSACRLLNGDAQASLMRFLLLVGKNKL
;
A
#
# COMPACT_ATOMS: atom_id res chain seq x y z
N MET A 1 3.71 -7.80 -21.52
CA MET A 1 3.35 -8.21 -20.15
C MET A 1 3.21 -6.93 -19.34
N ILE A 2 2.10 -6.72 -18.63
CA ILE A 2 1.93 -5.51 -17.80
C ILE A 2 2.86 -5.63 -16.59
N ASP A 3 3.58 -4.56 -16.26
CA ASP A 3 4.50 -4.52 -15.12
C ASP A 3 3.76 -4.89 -13.81
N PRO A 4 4.28 -5.80 -12.97
CA PRO A 4 3.70 -6.15 -11.68
C PRO A 4 3.35 -4.94 -10.80
N ILE A 5 4.16 -3.87 -10.83
CA ILE A 5 3.88 -2.67 -10.03
C ILE A 5 2.60 -1.98 -10.50
N ILE A 6 2.35 -1.95 -11.81
CA ILE A 6 1.15 -1.34 -12.41
C ILE A 6 -0.09 -2.15 -12.01
N LEU A 7 0.03 -3.48 -11.97
CA LEU A 7 -1.05 -4.36 -11.52
C LEU A 7 -1.41 -4.08 -10.05
N VAL A 8 -0.41 -3.94 -9.17
CA VAL A 8 -0.61 -3.60 -7.76
C VAL A 8 -1.33 -2.26 -7.60
N LEU A 9 -0.85 -1.20 -8.28
CA LEU A 9 -1.47 0.12 -8.21
C LEU A 9 -2.93 0.08 -8.71
N THR A 10 -3.19 -0.67 -9.78
CA THR A 10 -4.54 -0.85 -10.33
C THR A 10 -5.46 -1.55 -9.32
N ASN A 11 -4.98 -2.58 -8.63
CA ASN A 11 -5.75 -3.31 -7.64
C ASN A 11 -6.04 -2.46 -6.41
N ARG A 12 -5.04 -1.73 -5.90
CA ARG A 12 -5.21 -0.79 -4.78
C ARG A 12 -6.21 0.30 -5.08
N ARG A 13 -6.15 0.88 -6.28
CA ARG A 13 -7.15 1.87 -6.72
C ARG A 13 -8.56 1.28 -6.66
N LYS A 14 -8.76 0.08 -7.20
CA LYS A 14 -10.06 -0.61 -7.20
C LYS A 14 -10.56 -0.90 -5.78
N GLN A 15 -9.67 -1.37 -4.89
CA GLN A 15 -10.01 -1.63 -3.48
C GLN A 15 -10.40 -0.35 -2.74
N ALA A 16 -9.78 0.78 -3.08
CA ALA A 16 -10.13 2.10 -2.55
C ALA A 16 -11.39 2.71 -3.20
N ASN A 17 -12.05 2.01 -4.14
CA ASN A 17 -13.18 2.51 -4.93
C ASN A 17 -12.92 3.84 -5.65
N LEU A 18 -11.66 4.11 -5.99
CA LEU A 18 -11.28 5.33 -6.70
C LEU A 18 -11.40 5.13 -8.22
N SER A 19 -12.01 6.09 -8.90
CA SER A 19 -11.99 6.16 -10.36
C SER A 19 -10.61 6.56 -10.86
N ARG A 20 -10.34 6.26 -12.14
CA ARG A 20 -9.11 6.71 -12.82
C ARG A 20 -8.98 8.23 -12.84
N ALA A 21 -10.11 8.92 -12.99
CA ALA A 21 -10.17 10.38 -13.02
C ALA A 21 -9.73 10.97 -11.67
N GLN A 22 -10.26 10.44 -10.56
CA GLN A 22 -9.88 10.87 -9.21
C GLN A 22 -8.38 10.70 -8.95
N VAL A 23 -7.81 9.52 -9.26
CA VAL A 23 -6.38 9.31 -9.04
C VAL A 23 -5.53 10.21 -9.92
N ALA A 24 -5.91 10.40 -11.19
CA ALA A 24 -5.18 11.28 -12.10
C ALA A 24 -5.17 12.74 -11.61
N GLU A 25 -6.33 13.23 -11.18
CA GLU A 25 -6.51 14.57 -10.62
C GLU A 25 -5.65 14.77 -9.36
N ILE A 26 -5.76 13.89 -8.36
CA ILE A 26 -5.00 13.99 -7.11
C ILE A 26 -3.49 13.83 -7.37
N ALA A 27 -3.10 12.96 -8.29
CA ALA A 27 -1.70 12.74 -8.65
C ALA A 27 -1.12 13.83 -9.58
N GLY A 28 -1.92 14.83 -9.97
CA GLY A 28 -1.48 15.95 -10.81
C GLY A 28 -1.08 15.56 -12.23
N MET A 29 -1.80 14.61 -12.85
CA MET A 29 -1.55 14.17 -14.22
C MET A 29 -2.83 14.05 -15.05
N SER A 30 -2.70 14.05 -16.37
CA SER A 30 -3.87 13.88 -17.24
C SER A 30 -4.48 12.48 -17.11
N LEU A 31 -5.80 12.37 -17.25
CA LEU A 31 -6.50 11.08 -17.28
C LEU A 31 -5.93 10.16 -18.36
N LYS A 32 -5.59 10.71 -19.54
CA LYS A 32 -4.99 9.96 -20.65
C LYS A 32 -3.64 9.35 -20.24
N THR A 33 -2.80 10.11 -19.54
CA THR A 33 -1.51 9.63 -19.03
C THR A 33 -1.72 8.48 -18.04
N TYR A 34 -2.61 8.66 -17.07
CA TYR A 34 -2.89 7.62 -16.07
C TYR A 34 -3.48 6.34 -16.70
N GLN A 35 -4.37 6.47 -17.68
CA GLN A 35 -4.95 5.34 -18.41
C GLN A 35 -3.88 4.55 -19.19
N ARG A 36 -2.95 5.23 -19.87
CA ARG A 36 -1.83 4.58 -20.57
C ARG A 36 -0.93 3.82 -19.62
N ILE A 37 -0.64 4.40 -18.45
CA ILE A 37 0.12 3.75 -17.38
C ILE A 37 -0.61 2.48 -16.94
N GLU A 38 -1.89 2.55 -16.54
CA GLU A 38 -2.63 1.35 -16.09
C GLU A 38 -2.72 0.23 -17.13
N ARG A 39 -2.70 0.57 -18.43
CA ARG A 39 -2.72 -0.41 -19.53
C ARG A 39 -1.33 -0.95 -19.90
N GLY A 40 -0.26 -0.38 -19.34
CA GLY A 40 1.11 -0.70 -19.73
C GLY A 40 1.50 -0.19 -21.13
N GLU A 41 0.80 0.81 -21.65
CA GLU A 41 1.07 1.45 -22.96
C GLU A 41 2.20 2.51 -22.88
N SER A 42 2.73 2.76 -21.69
CA SER A 42 3.85 3.67 -21.45
C SER A 42 4.58 3.29 -20.17
N ASP A 43 5.90 3.45 -20.18
CA ASP A 43 6.71 3.33 -18.97
C ASP A 43 6.30 4.39 -17.94
N MET A 44 6.13 3.93 -16.71
CA MET A 44 5.83 4.80 -15.58
C MET A 44 7.13 5.38 -15.02
N LYS A 45 7.28 6.70 -15.06
CA LYS A 45 8.41 7.38 -14.42
C LYS A 45 8.31 7.27 -12.89
N LEU A 46 9.46 7.29 -12.20
CA LEU A 46 9.49 7.27 -10.74
C LEU A 46 8.70 8.43 -10.09
N SER A 47 8.70 9.61 -10.72
CA SER A 47 7.89 10.74 -10.25
C SER A 47 6.38 10.47 -10.34
N GLN A 48 5.93 9.80 -11.41
CA GLN A 48 4.53 9.40 -11.57
C GLN A 48 4.15 8.31 -10.57
N PHE A 49 5.02 7.31 -10.37
CA PHE A 49 4.85 6.30 -9.34
C PHE A 49 4.63 6.93 -7.96
N ARG A 50 5.54 7.81 -7.55
CA ARG A 50 5.45 8.52 -6.26
C ARG A 50 4.19 9.38 -6.13
N ALA A 51 3.75 10.02 -7.22
CA ALA A 51 2.52 10.79 -7.22
C ALA A 51 1.27 9.90 -7.06
N ILE A 52 1.23 8.77 -7.77
CA ILE A 52 0.12 7.82 -7.72
C ILE A 52 -0.02 7.18 -6.33
N ILE A 53 1.08 6.72 -5.70
CA ILE A 53 0.99 6.12 -4.36
C ILE A 53 0.56 7.15 -3.30
N ARG A 54 1.03 8.40 -3.39
CA ARG A 54 0.57 9.47 -2.50
C ARG A 54 -0.92 9.78 -2.68
N ALA A 55 -1.40 9.79 -3.92
CA ALA A 55 -2.81 10.01 -4.22
C ALA A 55 -3.74 8.95 -3.60
N MET A 56 -3.22 7.74 -3.34
CA MET A 56 -3.94 6.64 -2.72
C MET A 56 -3.56 6.42 -1.25
N ASN A 57 -2.77 7.33 -0.65
CA ASN A 57 -2.26 7.22 0.71
C ASN A 57 -1.51 5.89 0.98
N LEU A 58 -0.68 5.46 0.04
CA LEU A 58 0.14 4.25 0.13
C LEU A 58 1.62 4.60 0.32
N THR A 59 2.35 3.68 0.93
CA THR A 59 3.81 3.72 1.02
C THR A 59 4.47 2.85 -0.04
N GLU A 60 5.75 3.07 -0.31
CA GLU A 60 6.54 2.18 -1.19
C GLU A 60 6.59 0.74 -0.64
N LEU A 61 6.56 0.58 0.70
CA LEU A 61 6.52 -0.73 1.36
C LEU A 61 5.21 -1.47 1.07
N ASP A 62 4.05 -0.78 1.12
CA ASP A 62 2.76 -1.40 0.78
C ASP A 62 2.78 -2.02 -0.61
N VAL A 63 3.32 -1.26 -1.58
CA VAL A 63 3.46 -1.72 -2.96
C VAL A 63 4.44 -2.90 -3.06
N ALA A 64 5.58 -2.83 -2.38
CA ALA A 64 6.57 -3.90 -2.40
C ALA A 64 6.02 -5.22 -1.82
N LEU A 65 5.25 -5.15 -0.72
CA LEU A 65 4.61 -6.31 -0.10
C LEU A 65 3.57 -6.95 -1.03
N ASP A 66 2.76 -6.12 -1.70
CA ASP A 66 1.78 -6.59 -2.68
C ASP A 66 2.43 -7.27 -3.89
N ILE A 67 3.53 -6.72 -4.41
CA ILE A 67 4.29 -7.34 -5.52
C ILE A 67 4.78 -8.73 -5.11
N LYS A 68 5.17 -8.92 -3.84
CA LYS A 68 5.62 -10.20 -3.31
C LYS A 68 4.47 -11.16 -2.98
N GLY A 69 3.22 -10.75 -3.21
CA GLY A 69 2.05 -11.56 -2.87
C GLY A 69 1.89 -11.79 -1.37
N VAL A 70 2.56 -10.99 -0.54
CA VAL A 70 2.40 -11.04 0.91
C VAL A 70 1.09 -10.32 1.21
N GLN A 71 0.05 -11.08 1.55
CA GLN A 71 -1.20 -10.48 2.04
C GLN A 71 -0.86 -9.50 3.16
N GLN A 72 -1.44 -8.29 3.10
CA GLN A 72 -1.24 -7.32 4.16
C GLN A 72 -1.65 -7.95 5.49
N VAL A 73 -0.73 -7.96 6.45
CA VAL A 73 -1.03 -8.33 7.83
C VAL A 73 -2.12 -7.38 8.30
N THR A 74 -3.35 -7.88 8.45
CA THR A 74 -4.46 -7.11 8.96
C THR A 74 -4.37 -7.00 10.47
N ALA A 75 -5.11 -6.06 11.05
CA ALA A 75 -5.27 -6.02 12.50
C ALA A 75 -5.81 -7.36 13.04
N ASN A 76 -6.62 -8.07 12.25
CA ASN A 76 -7.19 -9.34 12.64
C ASN A 76 -6.15 -10.48 12.64
N ASP A 77 -5.21 -10.46 11.69
CA ASP A 77 -4.09 -11.39 11.64
C ASP A 77 -3.16 -11.17 12.85
N LEU A 78 -2.90 -9.89 13.18
CA LEU A 78 -2.12 -9.53 14.36
C LEU A 78 -2.79 -10.00 15.65
N VAL A 79 -4.09 -9.74 15.82
CA VAL A 79 -4.86 -10.18 16.99
C VAL A 79 -4.87 -11.71 17.10
N SER A 80 -5.04 -12.41 15.98
CA SER A 80 -5.02 -13.87 15.94
C SER A 80 -3.65 -14.43 16.34
N ALA A 81 -2.56 -13.85 15.83
CA ALA A 81 -1.20 -14.21 16.22
C ALA A 81 -0.95 -13.93 17.72
N CYS A 82 -1.45 -12.80 18.24
CA CYS A 82 -1.31 -12.46 19.67
C CYS A 82 -2.00 -13.46 20.59
N ARG A 83 -3.13 -14.06 20.18
CA ARG A 83 -3.85 -15.09 20.98
C ARG A 83 -3.07 -16.39 21.13
N LEU A 84 -2.12 -16.67 20.24
CA LEU A 84 -1.28 -17.88 20.30
C LEU A 84 -0.07 -17.71 21.24
N LEU A 85 0.22 -16.48 21.68
CA LEU A 85 1.31 -16.20 22.59
C LEU A 85 0.93 -16.53 24.04
N ASN A 86 1.91 -17.00 24.82
CA ASN A 86 1.77 -17.10 26.26
C ASN A 86 1.80 -15.70 26.92
N GLY A 87 1.44 -15.62 28.21
CA GLY A 87 1.31 -14.35 28.92
C GLY A 87 2.58 -13.48 28.90
N ASP A 88 3.75 -14.09 29.05
CA ASP A 88 5.03 -13.36 29.07
C ASP A 88 5.39 -12.77 27.69
N ALA A 89 5.10 -13.53 26.62
CA ALA A 89 5.31 -13.07 25.25
C ALA A 89 4.33 -11.95 24.88
N GLN A 90 3.06 -12.04 25.29
CA GLN A 90 2.09 -10.96 25.10
C GLN A 90 2.52 -9.67 25.81
N ALA A 91 2.96 -9.77 27.07
CA ALA A 91 3.44 -8.62 27.83
C ALA A 91 4.68 -7.97 27.18
N SER A 92 5.58 -8.78 26.64
CA SER A 92 6.78 -8.29 25.94
C SER A 92 6.45 -7.58 24.63
N LEU A 93 5.52 -8.14 23.84
CA LEU A 93 5.01 -7.48 22.63
C LEU A 93 4.34 -6.14 22.97
N MET A 94 3.51 -6.09 24.01
CA MET A 94 2.87 -4.84 24.44
C MET A 94 3.88 -3.78 24.86
N ARG A 95 4.93 -4.16 25.61
CA ARG A 95 6.02 -3.24 25.97
C ARG A 95 6.73 -2.68 24.73
N PHE A 96 7.01 -3.54 23.75
CA PHE A 96 7.62 -3.12 22.49
C PHE A 96 6.72 -2.14 21.71
N LEU A 97 5.43 -2.45 21.56
CA LEU A 97 4.48 -1.59 20.86
C LEU A 97 4.36 -0.22 21.53
N LEU A 98 4.30 -0.17 22.87
CA LEU A 98 4.28 1.08 23.63
C LEU A 98 5.57 1.89 23.49
N LEU A 99 6.73 1.22 23.46
CA LEU A 99 8.03 1.85 23.26
C LEU A 99 8.12 2.52 21.89
N VAL A 100 7.73 1.80 20.83
CA VAL A 100 7.77 2.32 19.45
C VAL A 100 6.70 3.39 19.24
N GLY A 101 5.52 3.25 19.84
CA GLY A 101 4.42 4.22 19.73
C GLY A 101 4.75 5.57 20.37
N LYS A 102 5.48 5.59 21.50
CA LYS A 102 5.91 6.84 22.15
C LYS A 102 6.86 7.68 21.32
N ASN A 103 7.61 7.08 20.39
CA ASN A 103 8.55 7.79 19.53
C ASN A 103 7.91 8.43 18.28
N LYS A 104 6.58 8.31 18.10
CA LYS A 104 5.85 8.87 16.96
C LYS A 104 4.91 10.04 17.31
N LEU A 105 4.80 10.42 18.59
CA LEU A 105 4.03 11.57 19.07
C LEU A 105 4.96 12.74 19.41
#